data_AF-A0A1F8SGM2-F1
#
_entry.id   AF-A0A1F8SGM2-F1
#
_cell.length_a   1.000
_cell.length_b   1.000
_cell.length_c   1.000
_cell.angle_alpha   90.00
_cell.angle_beta   90.00
_cell.angle_gamma   90.00
#
_symmetry.space_group_name_H-M   'P 1'
#
loop_
_entity.id
_entity.type
_entity.pdbx_description
1 polymer ?
#
loop_
_entity_poly.entity_id
_entity_poly.type
_entity_poly.pdbx_seq_one_letter_code
_entity_poly.pdbx_strand_id
1 'polypeptide(L)'
;MGATGLAADTAEYRTRLADQPDAQIDAWAAELMRDIAIRRGVVRVVEDFRRAAKLGDREFERVFASGGGPPATLGHDAQGRLMVPAVALWALVPGIRSQVPDGRDRLIEYLVENFDEIVYV
;
A
#
# COMPACT_ATOMS: atom_id res chain seq x y z
N MET A 1 -21.89 -17.15 -3.84
CA MET A 1 -22.56 -15.88 -4.19
C MET A 1 -22.53 -15.00 -2.96
N GLY A 2 -21.76 -13.93 -3.06
CA GLY A 2 -21.61 -12.91 -2.03
C GLY A 2 -20.69 -11.88 -2.66
N ALA A 3 -21.28 -11.06 -3.55
CA ALA A 3 -20.62 -9.89 -4.07
C ALA A 3 -20.07 -9.13 -2.87
N THR A 4 -18.76 -8.89 -2.86
CA THR A 4 -18.22 -7.84 -2.01
C THR A 4 -19.02 -6.61 -2.43
N GLY A 5 -19.57 -5.83 -1.50
CA GLY A 5 -20.39 -4.65 -1.87
C GLY A 5 -19.66 -3.63 -2.76
N LEU A 6 -18.37 -3.87 -3.05
CA LEU A 6 -17.43 -3.03 -3.78
C LEU A 6 -17.24 -3.46 -5.25
N ALA A 7 -17.19 -4.74 -5.61
CA ALA A 7 -17.05 -5.26 -6.99
C ALA A 7 -17.25 -6.78 -7.09
N ALA A 8 -17.60 -7.31 -8.28
CA ALA A 8 -17.72 -8.75 -8.50
C ALA A 8 -16.37 -9.47 -8.66
N ASP A 9 -15.36 -8.77 -9.18
CA ASP A 9 -13.99 -9.26 -9.36
C ASP A 9 -12.95 -8.13 -9.33
N THR A 10 -11.67 -8.48 -9.41
CA THR A 10 -10.55 -7.53 -9.37
C THR A 10 -10.47 -6.63 -10.60
N ALA A 11 -11.00 -7.05 -11.75
CA ALA A 11 -11.01 -6.24 -12.97
C ALA A 11 -12.06 -5.13 -12.85
N GLU A 12 -13.27 -5.48 -12.42
CA GLU A 12 -14.31 -4.50 -12.10
C GLU A 12 -13.85 -3.56 -10.98
N TYR A 13 -13.22 -4.09 -9.94
CA TYR A 13 -12.70 -3.27 -8.84
C TYR A 13 -11.68 -2.24 -9.35
N ARG A 14 -10.71 -2.68 -10.18
CA ARG A 14 -9.73 -1.77 -10.80
C ARG A 14 -10.41 -0.66 -11.61
N THR A 15 -11.42 -0.99 -12.41
CA THR A 15 -12.18 0.03 -13.17
C THR A 15 -12.84 1.03 -12.23
N ARG A 16 -13.52 0.57 -11.18
CA ARG A 16 -14.17 1.44 -10.20
C ARG A 16 -13.17 2.34 -9.46
N LEU A 17 -11.98 1.82 -9.12
CA LEU A 17 -10.89 2.59 -8.53
C LEU A 17 -10.36 3.66 -9.50
N ALA A 18 -10.25 3.34 -10.79
CA ALA A 18 -9.77 4.30 -11.79
C ALA A 18 -10.66 5.55 -11.89
N ASP A 19 -11.96 5.41 -11.62
CA ASP A 19 -12.92 6.52 -11.61
C ASP A 19 -12.88 7.37 -10.33
N GLN A 20 -12.13 6.96 -9.30
CA GLN A 20 -12.08 7.69 -8.04
C GLN A 20 -11.10 8.87 -8.08
N PRO A 21 -11.41 9.93 -7.32
CA PRO A 21 -10.45 11.01 -7.08
C PRO A 21 -9.20 10.51 -6.37
N ASP A 22 -8.06 11.13 -6.65
CA ASP A 22 -6.77 10.77 -6.06
C ASP A 22 -6.80 10.76 -4.53
N ALA A 23 -7.46 11.74 -3.91
CA ALA A 23 -7.59 11.81 -2.45
C ALA A 23 -8.31 10.58 -1.87
N GLN A 24 -9.26 9.99 -2.61
CA GLN A 24 -9.96 8.78 -2.18
C GLN A 24 -9.07 7.54 -2.27
N ILE A 25 -8.28 7.42 -3.35
CA ILE A 25 -7.29 6.35 -3.51
C ILE A 25 -6.22 6.43 -2.42
N ASP A 26 -5.72 7.64 -2.16
CA ASP A 26 -4.71 7.90 -1.13
C ASP A 26 -5.22 7.49 0.26
N ALA A 27 -6.45 7.87 0.60
CA ALA A 27 -7.08 7.50 1.87
C ALA A 27 -7.26 5.98 2.00
N TRP A 28 -7.87 5.33 1.01
CA TRP A 28 -8.09 3.88 1.05
C TRP A 28 -6.80 3.07 1.09
N ALA A 29 -5.76 3.49 0.36
CA ALA A 29 -4.47 2.81 0.41
C ALA A 29 -3.86 2.90 1.82
N ALA A 30 -3.88 4.07 2.45
CA ALA A 30 -3.38 4.24 3.81
C ALA A 30 -4.19 3.44 4.86
N GLU A 31 -5.52 3.42 4.73
CA GLU A 31 -6.41 2.64 5.59
C GLU A 31 -6.14 1.13 5.44
N LEU A 32 -6.06 0.63 4.20
CA LEU A 32 -5.80 -0.79 3.95
C LEU A 32 -4.43 -1.23 4.48
N MET A 33 -3.39 -0.40 4.32
CA MET A 33 -2.08 -0.66 4.92
C MET A 33 -2.18 -0.82 6.43
N ARG A 34 -2.94 0.04 7.10
CA ARG A 34 -3.16 -0.05 8.55
C ARG A 34 -3.90 -1.32 8.94
N ASP A 35 -4.95 -1.67 8.21
CA ASP A 35 -5.75 -2.86 8.51
C ASP A 35 -4.96 -4.15 8.32
N ILE A 36 -4.18 -4.25 7.24
CA ILE A 36 -3.27 -5.38 7.01
C ILE A 36 -2.19 -5.40 8.10
N ALA A 37 -1.61 -4.25 8.48
CA ALA A 37 -0.62 -4.20 9.55
C ALA A 37 -1.17 -4.73 10.87
N ILE A 38 -2.41 -4.40 11.22
CA ILE A 38 -3.08 -4.88 12.45
C ILE A 38 -3.34 -6.39 12.38
N ARG A 39 -3.84 -6.89 11.24
CA ARG A 39 -4.27 -8.29 11.10
C ARG A 39 -3.13 -9.27 10.81
N ARG A 40 -2.12 -8.83 10.05
CA ARG A 40 -1.08 -9.70 9.46
C ARG A 40 0.35 -9.21 9.71
N GLY A 41 0.51 -8.05 10.34
CA GLY A 41 1.81 -7.48 10.65
C GLY A 41 2.40 -6.62 9.54
N VAL A 42 3.35 -5.75 9.91
CA VAL A 42 3.90 -4.73 9.01
C VAL A 42 4.75 -5.30 7.87
N VAL A 43 5.41 -6.43 8.08
CA VAL A 43 6.24 -7.06 7.04
C VAL A 43 5.38 -7.42 5.82
N ARG A 44 4.15 -7.93 6.04
CA ARG A 44 3.19 -8.23 4.97
C ARG A 44 2.86 -6.98 4.15
N VAL A 45 2.59 -5.85 4.83
CA VAL A 45 2.30 -4.56 4.18
C VAL A 45 3.47 -4.11 3.31
N VAL A 46 4.69 -4.17 3.84
CA VAL A 46 5.90 -3.76 3.12
C VAL A 46 6.12 -4.64 1.89
N GLU A 47 5.98 -5.96 2.02
CA GLU A 47 6.11 -6.90 0.91
C GLU A 47 5.06 -6.65 -0.19
N ASP A 48 3.78 -6.48 0.18
CA ASP A 48 2.70 -6.25 -0.78
C ASP A 48 2.83 -4.90 -1.46
N PHE A 49 3.14 -3.85 -0.71
CA PHE A 49 3.35 -2.52 -1.26
C PHE A 49 4.51 -2.51 -2.25
N ARG A 50 5.64 -3.12 -1.87
CA ARG A 50 6.80 -3.23 -2.77
C ARG A 50 6.49 -4.02 -4.02
N ARG A 51 5.75 -5.11 -3.93
CA ARG A 51 5.36 -5.93 -5.09
C ARG A 51 4.45 -5.14 -6.04
N ALA A 52 3.36 -4.60 -5.53
CA ALA A 52 2.39 -3.84 -6.32
C ALA A 52 3.01 -2.57 -6.94
N ALA A 53 3.82 -1.85 -6.15
CA ALA A 53 4.52 -0.66 -6.60
C ALA A 53 5.82 -0.95 -7.36
N LYS A 54 6.21 -2.23 -7.53
CA LYS A 54 7.44 -2.64 -8.22
C LYS A 54 8.68 -1.93 -7.69
N LEU A 55 8.84 -1.89 -6.36
CA LEU A 55 9.93 -1.19 -5.68
C LEU A 55 10.94 -2.18 -5.06
N GLY A 56 12.22 -1.96 -5.35
CA GLY A 56 13.33 -2.51 -4.58
C GLY A 56 13.47 -1.82 -3.20
N ASP A 57 14.31 -2.37 -2.32
CA ASP A 57 14.52 -1.86 -0.96
C ASP A 57 14.94 -0.38 -0.93
N ARG A 58 15.89 0.01 -1.79
CA ARG A 58 16.36 1.41 -1.90
C ARG A 58 15.29 2.36 -2.41
N GLU A 59 14.44 1.89 -3.31
CA GLU A 59 13.35 2.70 -3.86
C GLU A 59 12.24 2.86 -2.83
N PHE A 60 11.96 1.82 -2.06
CA PHE A 60 11.06 1.88 -0.91
C PHE A 60 11.56 2.87 0.14
N GLU A 61 12.84 2.81 0.52
CA GLU A 61 13.44 3.77 1.45
C GLU A 61 13.29 5.20 0.97
N ARG A 62 13.55 5.46 -0.32
CA ARG A 62 13.35 6.79 -0.91
C ARG A 62 11.89 7.23 -0.84
N VAL A 63 10.95 6.37 -1.23
CA VAL A 63 9.51 6.63 -1.13
C VAL A 63 9.12 6.97 0.31
N PHE A 64 9.51 6.13 1.26
CA PHE A 64 9.23 6.35 2.68
C PHE A 64 9.78 7.67 3.19
N ALA A 65 11.04 7.99 2.88
CA ALA A 65 11.70 9.23 3.27
C ALA A 65 11.02 10.46 2.66
N SER A 66 10.75 10.42 1.35
CA SER A 66 10.10 11.53 0.62
C SER A 66 8.67 11.79 1.08
N GLY A 67 7.99 10.77 1.62
CA GLY A 67 6.67 10.91 2.22
C GLY A 67 6.67 11.44 3.66
N GLY A 68 7.85 11.71 4.24
CA GLY A 68 8.00 12.19 5.61
C GLY A 68 8.25 11.10 6.65
N GLY A 69 8.43 9.84 6.22
CA GLY A 69 8.83 8.75 7.08
C GLY A 69 10.28 8.92 7.57
N PRO A 70 10.57 8.75 8.87
CA PRO A 70 11.93 8.95 9.40
C PRO A 70 12.86 7.81 8.99
N PRO A 71 13.88 8.03 8.13
CA PRO A 71 14.70 6.93 7.58
C PRO A 71 15.43 6.12 8.64
N ALA A 72 15.79 6.75 9.76
CA ALA A 72 16.44 6.08 10.90
C ALA A 72 15.56 4.99 11.56
N THR A 73 14.28 4.90 11.22
CA THR A 73 13.36 3.87 11.73
C THR A 73 13.18 2.69 10.78
N LEU A 74 13.74 2.76 9.56
CA LEU A 74 13.82 1.61 8.67
C LEU A 74 14.79 0.58 9.24
N GLY A 75 14.42 -0.69 9.13
CA GLY A 75 15.26 -1.79 9.56
C GLY A 75 14.90 -3.08 8.85
N HIS A 76 15.53 -4.16 9.28
CA HIS A 76 15.22 -5.51 8.82
C HIS A 76 14.94 -6.40 10.03
N ASP A 77 14.06 -7.38 9.89
CA ASP A 77 13.93 -8.43 10.90
C ASP A 77 15.11 -9.40 10.89
N ALA A 78 15.04 -10.41 11.76
CA ALA A 78 16.04 -11.47 11.86
C ALA A 78 16.18 -12.32 10.58
N GLN A 79 15.21 -12.25 9.65
CA GLN A 79 15.25 -12.92 8.35
C GLN A 79 15.74 -12.00 7.22
N GLY A 80 16.10 -10.75 7.53
CA GLY A 80 16.56 -9.78 6.55
C GLY A 80 15.41 -9.15 5.75
N ARG A 81 14.16 -9.21 6.23
CA ARG A 81 13.00 -8.59 5.56
C ARG A 81 12.85 -7.14 6.00
N LEU A 82 12.66 -6.25 5.03
CA LEU A 82 12.49 -4.82 5.27
C LEU A 82 11.25 -4.55 6.14
N MET A 83 11.40 -3.63 7.09
CA MET A 83 10.31 -3.18 7.97
C MET A 83 10.40 -1.69 8.29
N VAL A 84 9.23 -1.12 8.59
CA VAL A 84 9.05 0.23 9.12
C VAL A 84 8.09 0.17 10.31
N PRO A 85 8.06 1.19 11.19
CA PRO A 85 7.01 1.28 12.20
C PRO A 85 5.63 1.35 11.56
N ALA A 86 4.67 0.56 12.06
CA ALA A 86 3.30 0.54 11.53
C ALA A 86 2.65 1.95 11.58
N VAL A 87 2.96 2.73 12.62
CA VAL A 87 2.49 4.12 12.78
C VAL A 87 3.04 5.09 11.73
N ALA A 88 4.06 4.70 10.97
CA ALA A 88 4.68 5.51 9.92
C ALA A 88 4.27 5.07 8.50
N LEU A 89 3.43 4.04 8.36
CA LEU A 89 2.98 3.53 7.05
C LEU A 89 2.27 4.60 6.21
N TRP A 90 1.65 5.59 6.85
CA TRP A 90 1.02 6.74 6.17
C TRP A 90 1.99 7.46 5.22
N ALA A 91 3.30 7.44 5.48
CA ALA A 91 4.29 8.11 4.65
C ALA A 91 4.43 7.48 3.25
N LEU A 92 4.03 6.22 3.06
CA LEU A 92 4.19 5.55 1.76
C LEU A 92 3.31 6.18 0.67
N VAL A 93 2.13 6.66 1.02
CA VAL A 93 1.18 7.28 0.08
C VAL A 93 1.70 8.61 -0.48
N PRO A 94 2.00 9.66 0.32
CA PRO A 94 2.58 10.89 -0.21
C PRO A 94 3.96 10.64 -0.85
N GLY A 95 4.72 9.67 -0.33
CA GLY A 95 6.01 9.26 -0.86
C GLY A 95 5.95 8.76 -2.29
N ILE A 96 5.05 7.79 -2.58
CA ILE A 96 4.94 7.23 -3.92
C ILE A 96 4.36 8.24 -4.91
N ARG A 97 3.42 9.07 -4.45
CA ARG A 97 2.83 10.16 -5.23
C ARG A 97 3.88 11.21 -5.64
N SER A 98 4.90 11.42 -4.81
CA SER A 98 5.99 12.36 -5.10
C SER A 98 7.10 11.76 -5.96
N GLN A 99 7.46 10.49 -5.73
CA GLN A 99 8.69 9.92 -6.29
C GLN A 99 8.49 9.12 -7.58
N VAL A 100 7.23 8.76 -7.89
CA VAL A 100 6.92 7.83 -8.97
C VAL A 100 5.85 8.45 -9.89
N PRO A 101 6.13 8.64 -11.20
CA PRO A 101 5.20 9.30 -12.12
C PRO A 101 3.83 8.63 -12.21
N ASP A 102 3.80 7.30 -12.17
CA ASP A 102 2.60 6.45 -12.15
C ASP A 102 2.18 6.05 -10.73
N GLY A 103 2.53 6.86 -9.71
CA GLY A 103 2.31 6.53 -8.30
C GLY A 103 0.84 6.30 -7.95
N ARG A 104 -0.09 7.00 -8.62
CA ARG A 104 -1.54 6.74 -8.51
C ARG A 104 -1.88 5.30 -8.89
N ASP A 105 -1.43 4.88 -10.06
CA ASP A 105 -1.80 3.58 -10.62
C ASP A 105 -1.18 2.47 -9.80
N ARG A 106 0.02 2.69 -9.23
CA ARG A 106 0.63 1.76 -8.28
C ARG A 106 -0.13 1.62 -6.96
N LEU A 107 -0.76 2.69 -6.46
CA LEU A 107 -1.67 2.60 -5.32
C LEU A 107 -2.95 1.83 -5.68
N ILE A 108 -3.48 2.02 -6.89
CA ILE A 108 -4.60 1.21 -7.39
C ILE A 108 -4.20 -0.26 -7.47
N GLU A 109 -3.03 -0.60 -8.03
CA GLU A 109 -2.55 -1.97 -8.06
C GLU A 109 -2.38 -2.55 -6.66
N TYR A 110 -1.91 -1.76 -5.69
CA TYR A 110 -1.83 -2.20 -4.29
C TYR A 110 -3.22 -2.55 -3.72
N LEU A 111 -4.22 -1.70 -3.96
CA LEU A 111 -5.61 -1.96 -3.55
C LEU A 111 -6.18 -3.21 -4.24
N VAL A 112 -5.91 -3.39 -5.54
CA VAL A 112 -6.40 -4.52 -6.34
C VAL A 112 -5.74 -5.84 -5.92
N GLU A 113 -4.43 -5.86 -5.72
CA GLU A 113 -3.70 -7.06 -5.27
C GLU A 113 -4.10 -7.49 -3.86
N ASN A 114 -4.63 -6.56 -3.06
CA ASN A 114 -5.12 -6.81 -1.71
C ASN A 114 -6.64 -6.78 -1.62
N PHE A 115 -7.35 -6.98 -2.75
CA PHE A 115 -8.82 -6.98 -2.80
C PHE A 115 -9.43 -7.92 -1.75
N ASP A 116 -8.89 -9.13 -1.62
CA ASP A 116 -9.37 -10.12 -0.65
C ASP A 116 -9.18 -9.66 0.80
N GLU A 117 -8.23 -8.76 1.09
CA GLU A 117 -8.04 -8.21 2.44
C GLU A 117 -9.15 -7.24 2.85
N ILE A 118 -9.89 -6.69 1.88
CA ILE A 118 -11.00 -5.75 2.10
C ILE A 118 -12.30 -6.51 2.44
N VAL A 119 -12.39 -7.79 2.08
CA VAL A 119 -13.63 -8.61 2.15
C VAL A 119 -13.85 -9.24 3.53
N TYR A 120 -12.85 -9.24 4.41
CA TYR A 120 -12.93 -9.87 5.73
C TYR A 120 -13.27 -8.89 6.88
N VAL A 121 -14.21 -7.97 6.64
CA VAL A 121 -14.79 -7.10 7.69
C VAL A 121 -16.20 -7.53 8.01
#